data_AF-W4LMC6-F1
#
_entry.id   AF-W4LMC6-F1
#
_cell.length_a   1.000
_cell.length_b   1.000
_cell.length_c   1.000
_cell.angle_alpha   90.00
_cell.angle_beta   90.00
_cell.angle_gamma   90.00
#
_symmetry.space_group_name_H-M   'P 1'
#
loop_
_entity.id
_entity.type
_entity.pdbx_description
1 polymer ?
#
loop_
_entity_poly.entity_id
_entity_poly.type
_entity_poly.pdbx_seq_one_letter_code
_entity_poly.pdbx_strand_id
1 'polypeptide(L)'
;MTFAEVVKLVQETIPQGGRHQGINAYILPHRIAFETLCTIEPWAKFVLAEEVAHQLWVVFIDEAPEQEWEHRCRLILVDDEIAEVLMDLSIHFQPNMFEDMEPLNL
;
A
#
# COMPACT_ATOMS: atom_id res chain seq x y z
N MET A 1 -11.08 4.54 -10.82
CA MET A 1 -9.98 3.72 -11.39
C MET A 1 -10.30 2.21 -11.33
N THR A 2 -9.80 1.42 -12.27
CA THR A 2 -9.90 -0.05 -12.31
C THR A 2 -8.75 -0.72 -11.56
N PHE A 3 -8.94 -1.98 -11.15
CA PHE A 3 -7.88 -2.76 -10.49
C PHE A 3 -6.59 -2.85 -11.33
N ALA A 4 -6.71 -3.07 -12.64
CA ALA A 4 -5.55 -3.17 -13.53
C ALA A 4 -4.75 -1.86 -13.63
N GLU A 5 -5.41 -0.71 -13.57
CA GLU A 5 -4.75 0.61 -13.56
C GLU A 5 -3.97 0.82 -12.25
N VAL A 6 -4.53 0.39 -11.12
CA VAL A 6 -3.85 0.44 -9.81
C VAL A 6 -2.58 -0.42 -9.83
N VAL A 7 -2.67 -1.65 -10.32
CA VAL A 7 -1.52 -2.55 -10.43
C VAL A 7 -0.40 -1.91 -11.25
N LYS A 8 -0.75 -1.30 -12.39
CA LYS A 8 0.21 -0.62 -13.24
C LYS A 8 0.89 0.56 -12.52
N LEU A 9 0.12 1.41 -11.83
CA LEU A 9 0.68 2.54 -11.07
C LEU A 9 1.62 2.05 -9.97
N VAL A 10 1.24 1.01 -9.24
CA VAL A 10 2.08 0.40 -8.19
C VAL A 10 3.38 -0.13 -8.79
N GLN A 11 3.33 -0.87 -9.90
CA GLN A 11 4.52 -1.38 -10.58
C GLN A 11 5.49 -0.26 -10.99
N GLU A 12 4.97 0.91 -11.39
CA GLU A 12 5.77 2.09 -11.73
C GLU A 12 6.45 2.73 -10.50
N THR A 13 5.86 2.59 -9.30
CA THR A 13 6.44 3.12 -8.05
C THR A 13 7.47 2.21 -7.40
N ILE A 14 7.56 0.95 -7.80
CA ILE A 14 8.53 0.00 -7.24
C ILE A 14 9.80 0.09 -8.08
N PRO A 15 10.96 0.48 -7.50
CA PRO A 15 12.18 0.65 -8.28
C PRO A 15 12.56 -0.67 -8.97
N GLN A 16 12.76 -0.66 -10.29
CA GLN A 16 13.05 -1.86 -11.08
C GLN A 16 14.53 -2.32 -11.00
N GLY A 17 15.26 -1.96 -9.94
CA GLY A 17 16.72 -2.00 -9.97
C GLY A 17 17.38 -2.30 -8.63
N GLY A 18 17.64 -3.59 -8.37
CA GLY A 18 18.60 -4.04 -7.35
C GLY A 18 18.10 -5.22 -6.51
N ARG A 19 18.53 -6.45 -6.83
CA ARG A 19 18.34 -7.66 -5.99
C ARG A 19 16.90 -7.97 -5.54
N HIS A 20 15.87 -7.63 -6.32
CA HIS A 20 14.46 -7.93 -6.03
C HIS A 20 14.07 -9.41 -6.23
N GLN A 21 14.93 -10.36 -5.86
CA GLN A 21 14.48 -11.74 -5.68
C GLN A 21 13.81 -11.80 -4.31
N GLY A 22 12.49 -11.66 -4.29
CA GLY A 22 11.67 -11.83 -3.09
C GLY A 22 10.93 -10.59 -2.61
N ILE A 23 10.42 -9.70 -3.47
CA ILE A 23 9.39 -8.75 -3.01
C ILE A 23 8.03 -9.43 -3.11
N ASN A 24 7.23 -9.38 -2.04
CA ASN A 24 5.82 -9.75 -2.09
C ASN A 24 4.97 -8.50 -1.99
N ALA A 25 3.96 -8.41 -2.85
CA ALA A 25 2.99 -7.33 -2.79
C ALA A 25 1.62 -7.88 -2.46
N TYR A 26 0.84 -7.08 -1.76
CA TYR A 26 -0.50 -7.39 -1.33
C TYR A 26 -1.39 -6.18 -1.54
N ILE A 27 -2.65 -6.39 -1.89
CA ILE A 27 -3.61 -5.32 -2.11
C ILE A 27 -4.89 -5.61 -1.33
N LEU A 28 -5.48 -4.58 -0.75
CA LEU A 28 -6.83 -4.70 -0.23
C LEU A 28 -7.79 -4.85 -1.42
N PRO A 29 -8.60 -5.91 -1.51
CA PRO A 29 -9.39 -6.23 -2.72
C PRO A 29 -10.56 -5.26 -2.96
N HIS A 30 -10.69 -4.24 -2.11
CA HIS A 30 -11.68 -3.20 -2.19
C HIS A 30 -11.06 -1.87 -1.78
N ARG A 31 -11.73 -0.79 -2.18
CA ARG A 31 -11.38 0.56 -1.78
C ARG A 31 -11.88 0.85 -0.38
N ILE A 32 -11.15 1.68 0.35
CA ILE A 32 -11.54 2.14 1.68
C ILE A 32 -11.53 3.66 1.78
N ALA A 33 -12.47 4.21 2.56
CA ALA A 33 -12.44 5.62 2.91
C ALA A 33 -11.25 5.92 3.84
N PHE A 34 -10.67 7.11 3.73
CA PHE A 34 -9.60 7.57 4.61
C PHE A 34 -9.95 7.46 6.11
N GLU A 35 -11.18 7.79 6.50
CA GLU A 35 -11.63 7.66 7.89
C GLU A 35 -11.63 6.21 8.38
N THR A 36 -11.98 5.27 7.49
CA THR A 36 -11.95 3.83 7.80
C THR A 36 -10.51 3.34 7.91
N LEU A 37 -9.63 3.77 7.00
CA LEU A 37 -8.18 3.54 7.10
C LEU A 37 -7.64 4.03 8.45
N CYS A 38 -7.97 5.25 8.87
CA CYS A 38 -7.54 5.81 10.16
C CYS A 38 -8.09 5.06 11.38
N THR A 39 -9.22 4.37 11.23
CA THR A 39 -9.78 3.54 12.32
C THR A 39 -9.00 2.24 12.48
N ILE A 40 -8.63 1.61 11.38
CA ILE A 40 -7.86 0.35 11.35
C ILE A 40 -6.36 0.61 11.63
N GLU A 41 -5.85 1.71 11.08
CA GLU A 41 -4.49 2.19 11.18
C GLU A 41 -4.45 3.60 11.79
N PRO A 42 -4.54 3.74 13.12
CA PRO A 42 -4.55 5.05 13.78
C PRO A 42 -3.33 5.93 13.48
N TRP A 43 -2.25 5.34 12.99
CA TRP A 43 -1.06 6.08 12.56
C TRP A 43 -1.27 6.82 11.22
N ALA A 44 -2.19 6.37 10.37
CA ALA A 44 -2.42 6.90 9.02
C ALA A 44 -2.80 8.40 9.06
N LYS A 45 -3.49 8.83 10.12
CA LYS A 45 -3.87 10.23 10.35
C LYS A 45 -2.69 11.19 10.54
N PHE A 46 -1.50 10.68 10.85
CA PHE A 46 -0.30 11.50 11.09
C PHE A 46 0.58 11.65 9.86
N VAL A 47 0.36 10.80 8.85
CA VAL A 47 1.17 10.76 7.63
C VAL A 47 0.41 11.27 6.41
N LEU A 48 -0.91 11.14 6.41
CA LEU A 48 -1.77 11.67 5.35
C LEU A 48 -2.32 13.04 5.73
N ALA A 49 -2.33 13.96 4.78
CA ALA A 49 -2.98 15.26 4.95
C ALA A 49 -4.49 15.08 5.13
N GLU A 50 -5.13 15.94 5.92
CA GLU A 50 -6.59 15.92 6.15
C GLU A 50 -7.42 16.09 4.87
N GLU A 51 -6.80 16.49 3.76
CA GLU A 51 -7.43 16.71 2.45
C GLU A 51 -7.68 15.43 1.65
N VAL A 52 -7.36 14.24 2.18
CA VAL A 52 -7.71 12.96 1.55
C VAL A 52 -9.19 12.66 1.81
N ALA A 53 -10.07 13.23 0.99
CA ALA A 53 -11.51 13.06 1.08
C ALA A 53 -12.06 11.84 0.30
N HIS A 54 -11.19 11.06 -0.34
CA HIS A 54 -11.56 10.09 -1.37
C HIS A 54 -11.40 8.63 -0.92
N GLN A 55 -11.83 7.74 -1.80
CA GLN A 55 -11.65 6.30 -1.66
C GLN A 55 -10.24 5.90 -2.09
N LEU A 56 -9.59 5.08 -1.28
CA LEU A 56 -8.19 4.70 -1.45
C LEU A 56 -8.07 3.22 -1.79
N TRP A 57 -7.17 2.92 -2.72
CA TRP A 57 -6.57 1.59 -2.83
C TRP A 57 -5.36 1.53 -1.90
N VAL A 58 -5.26 0.43 -1.16
CA VAL A 58 -4.16 0.19 -0.22
C VAL A 58 -3.34 -0.99 -0.71
N VAL A 59 -2.05 -0.75 -0.89
CA VAL A 59 -1.09 -1.75 -1.33
C VAL A 59 0.04 -1.82 -0.32
N PHE A 60 0.37 -3.03 0.11
CA PHE A 60 1.46 -3.31 1.03
C PHE A 60 2.54 -4.07 0.28
N ILE A 61 3.78 -3.59 0.39
CA ILE A 61 4.97 -4.18 -0.22
C ILE A 61 5.87 -4.66 0.90
N ASP A 62 6.06 -5.97 0.93
CA ASP A 62 7.03 -6.65 1.76
C ASP A 62 8.32 -6.80 0.95
N GLU A 63 9.36 -6.03 1.32
CA GLU A 63 10.63 -6.07 0.61
C GLU A 63 11.54 -7.24 1.06
N ALA A 64 11.15 -7.98 2.11
CA ALA A 64 11.93 -9.10 2.63
C ALA A 64 11.06 -10.16 3.36
N PRO A 65 10.18 -10.88 2.64
CA PRO A 65 9.16 -11.79 3.18
C PRO A 65 9.71 -13.03 3.89
N GLU A 66 11.00 -13.30 3.75
CA GLU A 66 11.69 -14.39 4.45
C GLU A 66 12.29 -13.95 5.79
N GLN A 67 12.22 -12.65 6.13
CA GLN A 67 12.72 -12.10 7.38
C GLN A 67 11.59 -11.92 8.40
N GLU A 68 11.91 -12.01 9.69
CA GLU A 68 10.97 -11.61 10.74
C GLU A 68 10.57 -10.13 10.56
N TRP A 69 9.35 -9.80 10.97
CA TRP A 69 8.84 -8.42 10.97
C TRP A 69 9.82 -7.51 11.74
N GLU A 70 10.12 -6.34 11.17
CA GLU A 70 11.14 -5.31 11.54
C GLU A 70 12.06 -4.92 10.37
N HIS A 71 11.93 -5.58 9.23
CA HIS A 71 12.58 -5.17 7.99
C HIS A 71 11.78 -4.10 7.25
N ARG A 72 12.40 -3.49 6.24
CA ARG A 72 11.78 -2.43 5.45
C ARG A 72 10.59 -2.99 4.65
N CYS A 73 9.43 -2.40 4.87
CA CYS A 73 8.22 -2.59 4.08
C CYS A 73 7.74 -1.24 3.55
N ARG A 74 6.78 -1.25 2.62
CA ARG A 74 6.14 -0.03 2.12
C ARG A 74 4.63 -0.15 2.12
N LEU A 75 3.95 0.95 2.43
CA LEU A 75 2.53 1.11 2.17
C LEU A 75 2.34 2.15 1.07
N ILE A 76 1.70 1.73 -0.02
CA ILE A 76 1.38 2.58 -1.17
C ILE A 76 -0.13 2.84 -1.14
N LEU A 77 -0.50 4.11 -1.15
CA LEU A 77 -1.89 4.55 -1.21
C LEU A 77 -2.17 5.22 -2.54
N VAL A 78 -3.17 4.72 -3.24
CA VAL A 78 -3.57 5.24 -4.55
C VAL A 78 -4.98 5.80 -4.45
N ASP A 79 -5.14 7.06 -4.85
CA ASP A 79 -6.44 7.72 -4.88
C ASP A 79 -7.27 7.24 -6.06
N ASP A 80 -8.52 6.84 -5.83
CA ASP A 80 -9.36 6.30 -6.89
C ASP A 80 -9.92 7.34 -7.89
N GLU A 81 -9.94 8.61 -7.49
CA GLU A 81 -10.56 9.73 -8.19
C GLU A 81 -9.54 10.47 -9.05
N ILE A 82 -8.39 10.83 -8.48
CA ILE A 82 -7.31 11.49 -9.24
C ILE A 82 -6.39 10.48 -9.97
N ALA A 83 -6.53 9.18 -9.66
CA ALA A 83 -5.75 8.10 -10.27
C ALA A 83 -4.23 8.27 -10.12
N GLU A 84 -3.79 8.71 -8.94
CA GLU A 84 -2.39 8.94 -8.60
C GLU A 84 -2.01 8.28 -7.28
N VAL A 85 -0.71 7.99 -7.13
CA VAL A 85 -0.14 7.53 -5.86
C VAL A 85 0.00 8.73 -4.94
N LEU A 86 -0.83 8.77 -3.90
CA LEU A 86 -0.81 9.83 -2.90
C LEU A 86 0.37 9.69 -1.94
N MET A 87 0.72 8.45 -1.63
CA MET A 87 1.70 8.16 -0.62
C MET A 87 2.43 6.86 -0.92
N ASP A 88 3.73 6.89 -0.67
CA ASP A 88 4.63 5.76 -0.64
C ASP A 88 5.42 5.82 0.66
N LEU A 89 4.93 5.11 1.68
CA LEU A 89 5.41 5.21 3.04
C LEU A 89 6.28 4.01 3.40
N SER A 90 7.52 4.26 3.79
CA SER A 90 8.37 3.21 4.37
C SER A 90 7.97 2.93 5.81
N ILE A 91 7.64 1.67 6.11
CA ILE A 91 7.32 1.17 7.46
C ILE A 91 8.22 -0.02 7.80
N HIS A 92 8.25 -0.43 9.07
CA HIS A 92 9.02 -1.60 9.53
C HIS A 92 8.12 -2.57 10.32
N PHE A 93 6.84 -2.60 9.98
CA PHE A 93 5.83 -3.41 10.62
C PHE A 93 4.77 -3.82 9.60
N GLN A 94 4.05 -4.89 9.91
CA GLN A 94 2.89 -5.36 9.17
C GLN A 94 1.67 -4.50 9.51
N PRO A 95 0.89 -4.02 8.52
CA PRO A 95 -0.35 -3.30 8.79
C PRO A 95 -1.39 -4.24 9.45
N ASN A 96 -2.22 -3.69 10.33
CA ASN A 96 -3.30 -4.42 11.00
C ASN A 96 -4.28 -5.05 9.99
N MET A 97 -4.48 -4.41 8.83
CA MET A 97 -5.38 -4.92 7.78
C MET A 97 -4.77 -6.04 6.92
N PHE A 98 -3.53 -6.48 7.18
CA PHE A 98 -2.82 -7.40 6.28
C PHE A 98 -3.57 -8.71 6.03
N GLU A 99 -4.24 -9.26 7.04
CA GLU A 99 -4.99 -10.52 6.92
C GLU A 99 -6.15 -10.43 5.91
N ASP A 100 -6.63 -9.21 5.63
CA ASP A 100 -7.70 -8.94 4.66
C ASP A 100 -7.16 -8.65 3.24
N MET A 101 -5.84 -8.66 3.05
CA MET A 101 -5.19 -8.35 1.78
C MET A 101 -4.94 -9.60 0.94
N GLU A 102 -5.00 -9.43 -0.38
CA GLU A 102 -4.75 -10.48 -1.36
C GLU A 102 -3.39 -10.31 -2.02
N PRO A 103 -2.67 -11.40 -2.36
CA PRO A 103 -1.43 -11.32 -3.10
C PRO A 103 -1.60 -10.58 -4.44
N LEU A 104 -0.74 -9.60 -4.68
CA LEU A 104 -0.68 -8.82 -5.89
C LEU A 104 0.46 -9.34 -6.76
N ASN A 105 0.11 -9.98 -7.89
CA ASN A 105 1.10 -10.40 -8.88
C ASN A 105 1.62 -9.17 -9.63
N LEU A 106 2.77 -8.66 -9.21
CA LEU A 106 3.49 -7.56 -9.86
C LEU A 106 4.39 -8.04 -10.99
#